data_AF-U6RXH9-F1
#
_entry.id   AF-U6RXH9-F1
#
_cell.length_a   1.000
_cell.length_b   1.000
_cell.length_c   1.000
_cell.angle_alpha   90.00
_cell.angle_beta   90.00
_cell.angle_gamma   90.00
#
_symmetry.space_group_name_H-M   'P 1'
#
loop_
_entity.id
_entity.type
_entity.pdbx_description
1 polymer ?
#
loop_
_entity_poly.entity_id
_entity_poly.type
_entity_poly.pdbx_seq_one_letter_code
_entity_poly.pdbx_strand_id
1 'polypeptide(L)'
;MKNYLKYSLGLTLFILVALIGMHWLPVITIDGHTMRRVDLLSDIRTPEPEEEKMEADSLPPVPEVKPAFIDTCRTGMTCIEDYSDSTLRGMTPFYRALDEIPMKKRLVRIAVFGDSFIEADIFTADLREMLQKRFGGCGVGFVTITSMTSGYRPTVRHSFGGWSSHAVTDSVYFDRKKQGLSGHYFVPNNNAYVELRGQNKYASLLDTCQQASIFFYNKGAVDLSVRINRGETENRQFEPDGHLQAMQVEGRIGSVRWIVNQADSTLFYGMAMDGTQGIIVDNFSLRGSSGLSLRTIPASIIKEFNDQRPYDLVILQYGLNVATQRGYNYDNYQKGLLTAIKHLKECFPQAGFLLLSVGDRDYKTDTGELRTMPGVKNLIRYQQNIAAESGIAFWNMFEAMGGEGSMAKLVHAKPSMANYDYTHINFRGGKHLAGLLYETLLYGKEQYDRRRAYENK
;
A
#
# COMPACT_ATOMS: atom_id res chain seq x y z
N MET A 1 -6.86 114.93 34.93
CA MET A 1 -6.15 114.07 33.95
C MET A 1 -7.15 113.65 32.87
N LYS A 2 -6.85 113.86 31.57
CA LYS A 2 -7.74 113.43 30.48
C LYS A 2 -7.79 111.89 30.42
N ASN A 3 -8.95 111.31 30.17
CA ASN A 3 -9.16 109.86 30.10
C ASN A 3 -8.69 109.32 28.73
N TYR A 4 -7.55 108.65 28.70
CA TYR A 4 -6.94 108.11 27.48
C TYR A 4 -7.40 106.68 27.14
N LEU A 5 -8.17 105.99 28.01
CA LEU A 5 -8.61 104.60 27.80
C LEU A 5 -9.46 104.41 26.54
N LYS A 6 -10.26 105.41 26.15
CA LYS A 6 -11.06 105.33 24.91
C LYS A 6 -10.17 105.30 23.66
N TYR A 7 -9.03 106.01 23.69
CA TYR A 7 -8.07 106.01 22.59
C TYR A 7 -7.29 104.69 22.55
N SER A 8 -6.93 104.13 23.72
CA SER A 8 -6.28 102.83 23.81
C SER A 8 -7.19 101.69 23.32
N LEU A 9 -8.45 101.66 23.75
CA LEU A 9 -9.41 100.64 23.30
C LEU A 9 -9.69 100.74 21.80
N GLY A 10 -9.83 101.97 21.28
CA GLY A 10 -9.98 102.20 19.84
C GLY A 10 -8.78 101.73 19.03
N LEU A 11 -7.56 101.97 19.52
CA LEU A 11 -6.34 101.50 18.89
C LEU A 11 -6.27 99.96 18.88
N THR A 12 -6.60 99.30 19.99
CA THR A 12 -6.60 97.83 20.07
C THR A 12 -7.60 97.21 19.11
N LEU A 13 -8.81 97.76 19.02
CA LEU A 13 -9.83 97.27 18.09
C LEU A 13 -9.39 97.47 16.63
N PHE A 14 -8.79 98.63 16.32
CA PHE A 14 -8.25 98.90 15.01
C PHE A 14 -7.13 97.93 14.61
N ILE A 15 -6.19 97.66 15.54
CA ILE A 15 -5.11 96.68 15.31
C ILE A 15 -5.68 95.28 15.06
N LEU A 16 -6.66 94.85 15.84
CA LEU A 16 -7.29 93.54 15.68
C LEU A 16 -7.95 93.41 14.29
N VAL A 17 -8.73 94.41 13.88
CA VAL A 17 -9.38 94.44 12.56
C VAL A 17 -8.34 94.48 11.44
N ALA A 18 -7.26 95.26 11.60
CA ALA A 18 -6.18 95.33 10.61
C ALA A 18 -5.47 93.98 10.46
N LEU A 19 -5.17 93.27 11.55
CA LEU A 19 -4.53 91.96 11.51
C LEU A 19 -5.44 90.87 10.91
N ILE A 20 -6.75 90.91 11.17
CA ILE A 20 -7.71 90.03 10.50
C ILE A 20 -7.75 90.35 9.00
N GLY A 21 -7.75 91.63 8.64
CA GLY A 21 -7.72 92.08 7.24
C GLY A 21 -6.47 91.63 6.48
N MET A 22 -5.32 91.51 7.15
CA MET A 22 -4.07 91.03 6.55
C MET A 22 -4.18 89.59 6.00
N HIS A 23 -5.16 88.79 6.45
CA HIS A 23 -5.38 87.44 5.92
C HIS A 23 -5.68 87.45 4.41
N TRP A 24 -6.36 88.48 3.90
CA TRP A 24 -6.72 88.60 2.49
C TRP A 24 -5.64 89.27 1.64
N LEU A 25 -4.54 89.72 2.24
CA LEU A 25 -3.42 90.21 1.44
C LEU A 25 -2.75 89.03 0.71
N PRO A 26 -2.23 89.28 -0.51
CA PRO A 26 -1.43 88.30 -1.23
C PRO A 26 -0.15 88.01 -0.45
N VAL A 27 0.36 86.79 -0.59
CA VAL A 27 1.58 86.35 0.07
C VAL A 27 2.76 87.13 -0.52
N ILE A 28 3.55 87.79 0.33
CA ILE A 28 4.68 88.62 -0.09
C ILE A 28 5.96 87.80 0.06
N THR A 29 6.73 87.72 -1.01
CA THR A 29 8.06 87.10 -1.03
C THR A 29 9.11 88.19 -1.04
N ILE A 30 9.97 88.23 -0.02
CA ILE A 30 11.08 89.19 0.10
C ILE A 30 12.37 88.38 0.19
N ASP A 31 13.32 88.66 -0.70
CA ASP A 31 14.66 88.06 -0.71
C ASP A 31 14.64 86.50 -0.66
N GLY A 32 13.80 85.89 -1.49
CA GLY A 32 13.66 84.43 -1.59
C GLY A 32 12.87 83.76 -0.46
N HIS A 33 12.52 84.50 0.60
CA HIS A 33 11.73 83.99 1.70
C HIS A 33 10.27 84.42 1.57
N THR A 34 9.38 83.42 1.58
CA THR A 34 7.94 83.63 1.47
C THR A 34 7.38 83.85 2.87
N MET A 35 6.85 85.05 3.16
CA MET A 35 6.31 85.36 4.48
C MET A 35 5.02 84.58 4.71
N ARG A 36 4.88 83.95 5.89
CA ARG A 36 3.64 83.22 6.24
C ARG A 36 2.46 84.20 6.25
N ARG A 37 1.34 83.77 5.64
CA ARG A 37 0.09 84.51 5.70
C ARG A 37 -0.37 84.62 7.17
N VAL A 38 -0.80 85.82 7.57
CA VAL A 38 -1.38 86.04 8.90
C VAL A 38 -2.78 85.39 8.90
N ASP A 39 -2.97 84.34 9.69
CA ASP A 39 -4.27 83.70 9.92
C ASP A 39 -4.52 83.58 11.43
N LEU A 40 -5.13 84.61 12.00
CA LEU A 40 -5.46 84.65 13.44
C LEU A 40 -6.50 83.60 13.86
N LEU A 41 -7.18 82.95 12.91
CA LEU A 41 -8.25 81.99 13.17
C LEU A 41 -7.82 80.55 12.81
N SER A 42 -6.55 80.30 12.49
CA SER A 42 -6.04 78.97 12.11
C SER A 42 -6.40 77.90 13.13
N ASP A 43 -6.33 78.23 14.42
CA ASP A 43 -6.50 77.27 15.51
C ASP A 43 -7.98 76.91 15.78
N ILE A 44 -8.92 77.63 15.16
CA ILE A 44 -10.37 77.42 15.30
C ILE A 44 -10.96 76.78 14.03
N ARG A 45 -10.25 76.81 12.89
CA ARG A 45 -10.70 76.15 11.67
C ARG A 45 -10.33 74.67 11.72
N THR A 46 -11.33 73.79 11.71
CA THR A 46 -11.12 72.36 11.49
C THR A 46 -10.55 72.13 10.09
N PRO A 47 -9.42 71.42 9.94
CA PRO A 47 -8.89 71.09 8.62
C PRO A 47 -9.87 70.19 7.88
N GLU A 48 -10.16 70.50 6.61
CA GLU A 48 -10.82 69.55 5.71
C GLU A 48 -9.87 68.36 5.47
N PRO A 49 -10.35 67.10 5.48
CA PRO A 49 -9.48 65.96 5.22
C PRO A 49 -8.96 66.03 3.79
N GLU A 50 -7.64 66.00 3.61
CA GLU A 50 -7.04 65.74 2.30
C GLU A 50 -7.42 64.30 1.87
N GLU A 51 -8.21 64.16 0.80
CA GLU A 51 -8.39 62.87 0.13
C GLU A 51 -7.07 62.45 -0.54
N GLU A 52 -6.22 61.75 0.19
CA GLU A 52 -5.12 60.98 -0.39
C GLU A 52 -5.71 59.88 -1.28
N LYS A 53 -5.73 60.11 -2.59
CA LYS A 53 -5.87 59.02 -3.56
C LYS A 53 -4.61 58.16 -3.52
N MET A 54 -4.59 57.16 -2.65
CA MET A 54 -3.66 56.04 -2.76
C MET A 54 -3.94 55.32 -4.08
N GLU A 55 -3.02 55.39 -5.04
CA GLU A 55 -3.00 54.42 -6.14
C GLU A 55 -2.88 53.04 -5.51
N ALA A 56 -3.86 52.17 -5.80
CA ALA A 56 -3.87 50.80 -5.31
C ALA A 56 -2.61 50.09 -5.80
N ASP A 57 -1.67 49.90 -4.88
CA ASP A 57 -0.47 49.11 -5.08
C ASP A 57 -0.88 47.73 -5.63
N SER A 58 -0.43 47.42 -6.84
CA SER A 58 -0.77 46.22 -7.60
C SER A 58 -0.13 44.96 -7.02
N LEU A 59 -0.26 44.77 -5.71
CA LEU A 59 0.17 43.56 -5.03
C LEU A 59 -0.86 42.46 -5.29
N PRO A 60 -0.44 41.30 -5.82
CA PRO A 60 -1.35 40.17 -5.97
C PRO A 60 -1.91 39.78 -4.60
N PRO A 61 -3.17 39.32 -4.52
CA PRO A 61 -3.75 38.85 -3.27
C PRO A 61 -2.84 37.77 -2.66
N VAL A 62 -2.65 37.84 -1.34
CA VAL A 62 -1.90 36.82 -0.61
C VAL A 62 -2.53 35.46 -0.93
N PRO A 63 -1.76 34.45 -1.39
CA PRO A 63 -2.32 33.17 -1.74
C PRO A 63 -3.04 32.59 -0.51
N GLU A 64 -4.33 32.26 -0.67
CA GLU A 64 -5.09 31.61 0.38
C GLU A 64 -4.41 30.30 0.77
N VAL A 65 -3.96 30.21 2.02
CA VAL A 65 -3.32 29.00 2.53
C VAL A 65 -4.41 27.96 2.74
N LYS A 66 -4.56 27.09 1.74
CA LYS A 66 -5.42 25.91 1.81
C LYS A 66 -5.01 25.06 3.03
N PRO A 67 -5.94 24.72 3.95
CA PRO A 67 -5.57 23.98 5.16
C PRO A 67 -4.92 22.64 4.82
N ALA A 68 -4.05 22.12 5.70
CA ALA A 68 -3.48 20.79 5.49
C ALA A 68 -4.60 19.73 5.46
N PHE A 69 -4.57 18.82 4.48
CA PHE A 69 -5.48 17.69 4.49
C PHE A 69 -5.08 16.75 5.63
N ILE A 70 -6.02 16.43 6.52
CA ILE A 70 -5.79 15.54 7.65
C ILE A 70 -6.46 14.21 7.34
N ASP A 71 -5.65 13.16 7.20
CA ASP A 71 -6.16 11.80 7.14
C ASP A 71 -6.88 11.47 8.46
N THR A 72 -8.08 10.90 8.34
CA THR A 72 -8.88 10.52 9.51
C THR A 72 -8.88 9.02 9.66
N CYS A 73 -8.78 8.51 10.89
CA CYS A 73 -9.00 7.08 11.16
C CYS A 73 -10.33 6.89 11.89
N ARG A 74 -11.17 5.96 11.42
CA ARG A 74 -12.47 5.68 12.05
C ARG A 74 -12.27 5.03 13.41
N THR A 75 -13.06 5.45 14.40
CA THR A 75 -13.05 4.83 15.73
C THR A 75 -13.30 3.33 15.63
N GLY A 76 -12.43 2.53 16.26
CA GLY A 76 -12.52 1.06 16.25
C GLY A 76 -11.89 0.37 15.04
N MET A 77 -11.30 1.13 14.09
CA MET A 77 -10.52 0.59 12.98
C MET A 77 -9.03 0.82 13.22
N THR A 78 -8.22 -0.19 12.94
CA THR A 78 -6.76 -0.01 12.83
C THR A 78 -6.44 0.41 11.41
N CYS A 79 -6.12 1.69 11.20
CA CYS A 79 -5.81 2.22 9.88
C CYS A 79 -4.41 1.83 9.39
N ILE A 80 -4.20 1.92 8.07
CA ILE A 80 -2.87 1.80 7.46
C ILE A 80 -2.11 3.11 7.72
N GLU A 81 -0.90 2.99 8.25
CA GLU A 81 0.07 4.07 8.37
C GLU A 81 0.94 4.08 7.12
N ASP A 82 0.82 5.08 6.27
CA ASP A 82 1.61 5.19 5.04
C ASP A 82 2.83 6.09 5.25
N TYR A 83 4.02 5.49 5.36
CA TYR A 83 5.28 6.21 5.52
C TYR A 83 5.95 6.55 4.18
N SER A 84 5.25 6.41 3.05
CA SER A 84 5.86 6.69 1.76
C SER A 84 6.24 8.16 1.61
N ASP A 85 7.45 8.34 1.07
CA ASP A 85 8.00 9.64 0.70
C ASP A 85 7.58 10.01 -0.75
N SER A 86 8.32 10.93 -1.37
CA SER A 86 8.10 11.31 -2.77
C SER A 86 8.23 10.16 -3.77
N THR A 87 8.79 9.01 -3.38
CA THR A 87 8.86 7.82 -4.24
C THR A 87 7.52 7.08 -4.34
N LEU A 88 6.53 7.45 -3.53
CA LEU A 88 5.15 6.92 -3.55
C LEU A 88 5.11 5.39 -3.46
N ARG A 89 5.93 4.78 -2.60
CA ARG A 89 6.08 3.31 -2.50
C ARG A 89 5.15 2.65 -1.47
N GLY A 90 4.22 3.41 -0.89
CA GLY A 90 3.18 2.95 0.02
C GLY A 90 1.93 2.49 -0.73
N MET A 91 0.75 2.96 -0.32
CA MET A 91 -0.54 2.53 -0.86
C MET A 91 -0.98 3.27 -2.13
N THR A 92 -0.41 4.44 -2.40
CA THR A 92 -0.78 5.28 -3.56
C THR A 92 -0.76 4.53 -4.91
N PRO A 93 0.26 3.73 -5.27
CA PRO A 93 0.26 3.00 -6.54
C PRO A 93 -0.90 2.02 -6.66
N PHE A 94 -1.23 1.33 -5.57
CA PHE A 94 -2.36 0.40 -5.53
C PHE A 94 -3.68 1.13 -5.74
N TYR A 95 -3.92 2.24 -5.04
CA TYR A 95 -5.15 3.01 -5.20
C TYR A 95 -5.30 3.61 -6.60
N ARG A 96 -4.19 4.08 -7.21
CA ARG A 96 -4.17 4.46 -8.63
C ARG A 96 -4.55 3.30 -9.53
N ALA A 97 -3.98 2.12 -9.30
CA ALA A 97 -4.29 0.93 -10.10
C ALA A 97 -5.78 0.54 -10.01
N LEU A 98 -6.41 0.70 -8.83
CA LEU A 98 -7.85 0.48 -8.66
C LEU A 98 -8.70 1.46 -9.50
N ASP A 99 -8.34 2.74 -9.59
CA ASP A 99 -9.03 3.73 -10.44
C ASP A 99 -8.96 3.36 -11.93
N GLU A 100 -7.90 2.65 -12.32
CA GLU A 100 -7.67 2.26 -13.71
C GLU A 100 -8.48 1.02 -14.13
N ILE A 101 -9.05 0.25 -13.18
CA ILE A 101 -9.82 -0.96 -13.49
C ILE A 101 -10.96 -0.67 -14.49
N PRO A 102 -11.87 0.30 -14.22
CA PRO A 102 -13.00 0.55 -15.13
C PRO A 102 -12.56 1.15 -16.47
N MET A 103 -11.51 1.98 -16.47
CA MET A 103 -11.10 2.74 -17.65
C MET A 103 -10.18 1.96 -18.60
N LYS A 104 -9.19 1.24 -18.05
CA LYS A 104 -8.16 0.54 -18.83
C LYS A 104 -8.47 -0.94 -19.05
N LYS A 105 -9.56 -1.47 -18.47
CA LYS A 105 -9.95 -2.89 -18.51
C LYS A 105 -8.75 -3.81 -18.18
N ARG A 106 -7.96 -3.42 -17.18
CA ARG A 106 -6.76 -4.16 -16.75
C ARG A 106 -7.04 -5.03 -15.52
N LEU A 107 -6.21 -6.03 -15.32
CA LEU A 107 -6.17 -6.82 -14.08
C LEU A 107 -5.18 -6.20 -13.09
N VAL A 108 -5.68 -5.75 -11.95
CA VAL A 108 -4.86 -5.33 -10.80
C VAL A 108 -4.39 -6.57 -10.04
N ARG A 109 -3.10 -6.64 -9.71
CA ARG A 109 -2.52 -7.82 -9.04
C ARG A 109 -1.93 -7.48 -7.68
N ILE A 110 -2.28 -8.27 -6.68
CA ILE A 110 -1.68 -8.22 -5.33
C ILE A 110 -0.84 -9.48 -5.13
N ALA A 111 0.44 -9.33 -4.78
CA ALA A 111 1.26 -10.44 -4.29
C ALA A 111 1.27 -10.43 -2.77
N VAL A 112 0.86 -11.53 -2.13
CA VAL A 112 0.96 -11.70 -0.67
C VAL A 112 2.05 -12.71 -0.36
N PHE A 113 3.20 -12.21 0.12
CA PHE A 113 4.28 -13.04 0.62
C PHE A 113 4.13 -13.18 2.13
N GLY A 114 4.11 -14.42 2.62
CA GLY A 114 3.94 -14.61 4.05
C GLY A 114 4.23 -16.01 4.56
N ASP A 115 3.94 -16.19 5.85
CA ASP A 115 4.20 -17.41 6.60
C ASP A 115 2.94 -18.30 6.70
N SER A 116 2.77 -18.98 7.84
CA SER A 116 1.68 -19.93 8.05
C SER A 116 0.29 -19.27 8.13
N PHE A 117 0.19 -17.96 8.36
CA PHE A 117 -1.13 -17.28 8.38
C PHE A 117 -1.82 -17.23 7.01
N ILE A 118 -1.06 -17.22 5.93
CA ILE A 118 -1.59 -17.26 4.57
C ILE A 118 -1.53 -18.66 3.96
N GLU A 119 -1.03 -19.66 4.68
CA GLU A 119 -0.88 -21.04 4.18
C GLU A 119 -2.22 -21.58 3.67
N ALA A 120 -2.18 -22.29 2.52
CA ALA A 120 -3.38 -22.88 1.92
C ALA A 120 -4.53 -21.89 1.67
N ASP A 121 -4.19 -20.60 1.49
CA ASP A 121 -5.11 -19.47 1.42
C ASP A 121 -5.93 -19.18 2.68
N ILE A 122 -5.49 -19.57 3.89
CA ILE A 122 -6.24 -19.33 5.15
C ILE A 122 -6.75 -17.89 5.26
N PHE A 123 -5.86 -16.92 5.03
CA PHE A 123 -6.18 -15.50 5.04
C PHE A 123 -6.52 -14.96 3.63
N THR A 124 -5.75 -15.35 2.61
CA THR A 124 -5.83 -14.74 1.28
C THR A 124 -7.08 -15.17 0.49
N ALA A 125 -7.72 -16.30 0.82
CA ALA A 125 -8.94 -16.75 0.13
C ALA A 125 -10.07 -15.74 0.27
N ASP A 126 -10.40 -15.37 1.51
CA ASP A 126 -11.50 -14.46 1.81
C ASP A 126 -11.15 -13.02 1.37
N LEU A 127 -9.90 -12.59 1.52
CA LEU A 127 -9.44 -11.29 0.99
C LEU A 127 -9.65 -11.22 -0.53
N ARG A 128 -9.24 -12.27 -1.26
CA ARG A 128 -9.42 -12.38 -2.70
C ARG A 128 -10.90 -12.31 -3.08
N GLU A 129 -11.75 -13.10 -2.42
CA GLU A 129 -13.19 -13.13 -2.68
C GLU A 129 -13.85 -11.76 -2.50
N MET A 130 -13.54 -11.05 -1.41
CA MET A 130 -14.13 -9.74 -1.12
C MET A 130 -13.66 -8.67 -2.13
N LEU A 131 -12.38 -8.70 -2.49
CA LEU A 131 -11.81 -7.78 -3.49
C LEU A 131 -12.36 -8.07 -4.89
N GLN A 132 -12.43 -9.33 -5.31
CA GLN A 132 -13.00 -9.73 -6.61
C GLN A 132 -14.48 -9.39 -6.71
N LYS A 133 -15.26 -9.55 -5.63
CA LYS A 133 -16.66 -9.09 -5.60
C LYS A 133 -16.79 -7.59 -5.76
N ARG A 134 -15.85 -6.82 -5.21
CA ARG A 134 -15.90 -5.35 -5.24
C ARG A 134 -15.42 -4.76 -6.56
N PHE A 135 -14.34 -5.28 -7.10
CA PHE A 135 -13.64 -4.71 -8.26
C PHE A 135 -13.73 -5.55 -9.53
N GLY A 136 -14.45 -6.67 -9.47
CA GLY A 136 -14.45 -7.69 -10.53
C GLY A 136 -13.19 -8.55 -10.49
N GLY A 137 -13.15 -9.57 -11.33
CA GLY A 137 -12.08 -10.57 -11.37
C GLY A 137 -12.59 -11.96 -11.01
N CYS A 138 -11.80 -12.97 -11.35
CA CYS A 138 -12.12 -14.37 -11.12
C CYS A 138 -10.85 -15.21 -11.08
N GLY A 139 -10.98 -16.46 -10.66
CA GLY A 139 -9.87 -17.39 -10.58
C GLY A 139 -9.05 -17.24 -9.31
N VAL A 140 -8.22 -18.26 -9.05
CA VAL A 140 -7.49 -18.41 -7.79
C VAL A 140 -6.13 -17.69 -7.78
N GLY A 141 -5.69 -17.18 -8.93
CA GLY A 141 -4.38 -16.56 -9.09
C GLY A 141 -3.27 -17.58 -9.21
N PHE A 142 -2.07 -17.20 -8.78
CA PHE A 142 -0.87 -18.03 -8.82
C PHE A 142 -0.96 -19.23 -7.87
N VAL A 143 -0.56 -20.40 -8.36
CA VAL A 143 -0.46 -21.67 -7.63
C VAL A 143 0.84 -22.37 -8.02
N THR A 144 1.58 -22.89 -7.05
CA THR A 144 2.79 -23.68 -7.31
C THR A 144 2.48 -24.97 -8.08
N ILE A 145 3.47 -25.54 -8.78
CA ILE A 145 3.30 -26.78 -9.56
C ILE A 145 2.87 -27.94 -8.65
N THR A 146 3.60 -28.15 -7.56
CA THR A 146 3.22 -29.06 -6.48
C THR A 146 2.91 -28.26 -5.23
N SER A 147 2.13 -28.83 -4.32
CA SER A 147 1.82 -28.20 -3.04
C SER A 147 1.57 -29.24 -1.95
N MET A 148 2.26 -29.09 -0.82
CA MET A 148 2.00 -29.89 0.39
C MET A 148 0.65 -29.58 1.02
N THR A 149 0.05 -28.45 0.66
CA THR A 149 -1.22 -27.97 1.24
C THR A 149 -2.43 -28.24 0.34
N SER A 150 -2.19 -28.81 -0.84
CA SER A 150 -3.23 -29.16 -1.83
C SER A 150 -4.37 -30.00 -1.25
N GLY A 151 -4.08 -30.87 -0.27
CA GLY A 151 -5.07 -31.74 0.37
C GLY A 151 -6.12 -31.00 1.21
N TYR A 152 -5.85 -29.76 1.66
CA TYR A 152 -6.77 -28.99 2.51
C TYR A 152 -6.98 -27.54 2.04
N ARG A 153 -6.32 -27.10 0.97
CA ARG A 153 -6.57 -25.79 0.34
C ARG A 153 -8.00 -25.74 -0.23
N PRO A 154 -8.85 -24.79 0.20
CA PRO A 154 -10.27 -24.81 -0.15
C PRO A 154 -10.60 -23.93 -1.36
N THR A 155 -9.62 -23.40 -2.08
CA THR A 155 -9.85 -22.42 -3.17
C THR A 155 -9.70 -23.00 -4.57
N VAL A 156 -9.00 -24.13 -4.73
CA VAL A 156 -8.85 -24.83 -6.01
C VAL A 156 -8.61 -26.31 -5.75
N ARG A 157 -9.07 -27.19 -6.62
CA ARG A 157 -8.63 -28.60 -6.61
C ARG A 157 -7.34 -28.72 -7.38
N HIS A 158 -6.34 -29.33 -6.78
CA HIS A 158 -4.98 -29.40 -7.32
C HIS A 158 -4.52 -30.86 -7.38
N SER A 159 -4.13 -31.33 -8.55
CA SER A 159 -3.62 -32.68 -8.77
C SER A 159 -2.36 -32.61 -9.64
N PHE A 160 -1.33 -33.35 -9.29
CA PHE A 160 -0.04 -33.32 -9.98
C PHE A 160 0.68 -34.64 -9.78
N GLY A 161 1.65 -34.92 -10.66
CA GLY A 161 2.51 -36.08 -10.56
C GLY A 161 3.75 -35.91 -11.45
N GLY A 162 4.81 -36.67 -11.14
CA GLY A 162 6.04 -36.66 -11.94
C GLY A 162 6.90 -35.40 -11.76
N TRP A 163 6.98 -34.82 -10.55
CA TRP A 163 7.78 -33.62 -10.29
C TRP A 163 8.79 -33.84 -9.17
N SER A 164 10.01 -33.35 -9.38
CA SER A 164 10.99 -33.10 -8.32
C SER A 164 10.80 -31.66 -7.83
N SER A 165 10.43 -31.51 -6.55
CA SER A 165 10.11 -30.22 -5.94
C SER A 165 11.28 -29.75 -5.08
N HIS A 166 11.66 -28.48 -5.22
CA HIS A 166 12.72 -27.86 -4.43
C HIS A 166 12.20 -26.56 -3.83
N ALA A 167 12.29 -26.43 -2.51
CA ALA A 167 11.87 -25.26 -1.74
C ALA A 167 13.05 -24.62 -1.01
N VAL A 168 13.03 -23.31 -0.81
CA VAL A 168 14.07 -22.58 -0.08
C VAL A 168 14.21 -23.01 1.39
N THR A 169 13.21 -23.74 1.90
CA THR A 169 13.18 -24.36 3.22
C THR A 169 13.83 -25.75 3.27
N ASP A 170 14.21 -26.33 2.13
CA ASP A 170 14.86 -27.63 2.08
C ASP A 170 16.28 -27.54 2.67
N SER A 171 16.68 -28.54 3.46
CA SER A 171 17.98 -28.58 4.13
C SER A 171 19.14 -28.92 3.19
N VAL A 172 18.86 -29.52 2.03
CA VAL A 172 19.82 -29.99 1.03
C VAL A 172 19.23 -29.84 -0.38
N TYR A 173 20.10 -29.79 -1.40
CA TYR A 173 19.74 -29.82 -2.83
C TYR A 173 18.93 -28.62 -3.38
N PHE A 174 18.64 -27.60 -2.57
CA PHE A 174 18.08 -26.34 -3.07
C PHE A 174 19.17 -25.43 -3.65
N ASP A 175 19.03 -25.08 -4.94
CA ASP A 175 19.88 -24.10 -5.59
C ASP A 175 19.20 -22.72 -5.57
N ARG A 176 19.76 -21.80 -4.77
CA ARG A 176 19.25 -20.42 -4.65
C ARG A 176 19.24 -19.67 -5.98
N LYS A 177 20.11 -20.02 -6.94
CA LYS A 177 20.15 -19.39 -8.26
C LYS A 177 18.93 -19.75 -9.12
N LYS A 178 18.18 -20.79 -8.74
CA LYS A 178 16.99 -21.28 -9.45
C LYS A 178 15.69 -20.87 -8.77
N GLN A 179 15.75 -20.19 -7.63
CA GLN A 179 14.58 -19.83 -6.81
C GLN A 179 13.57 -18.96 -7.58
N GLY A 180 12.30 -19.35 -7.60
CA GLY A 180 11.20 -18.51 -8.08
C GLY A 180 10.55 -17.67 -6.97
N LEU A 181 9.55 -16.86 -7.34
CA LEU A 181 8.81 -15.98 -6.41
C LEU A 181 8.20 -16.72 -5.23
N SER A 182 7.65 -17.91 -5.46
CA SER A 182 7.05 -18.75 -4.42
C SER A 182 8.07 -19.36 -3.45
N GLY A 183 9.37 -19.11 -3.65
CA GLY A 183 10.45 -19.79 -2.93
C GLY A 183 10.71 -21.21 -3.42
N HIS A 184 10.16 -21.58 -4.59
CA HIS A 184 10.28 -22.92 -5.16
C HIS A 184 10.80 -22.90 -6.60
N TYR A 185 11.30 -24.05 -7.05
CA TYR A 185 11.38 -24.42 -8.46
C TYR A 185 11.10 -25.92 -8.61
N PHE A 186 10.63 -26.32 -9.79
CA PHE A 186 10.18 -27.68 -10.04
C PHE A 186 10.84 -28.23 -11.30
N VAL A 187 11.33 -29.47 -11.22
CA VAL A 187 11.95 -30.18 -12.35
C VAL A 187 11.01 -31.32 -12.75
N PRO A 188 10.59 -31.42 -14.02
CA PRO A 188 9.72 -32.50 -14.47
C PRO A 188 10.50 -33.82 -14.57
N ASN A 189 9.85 -34.91 -14.19
CA ASN A 189 10.26 -36.28 -14.47
C ASN A 189 9.35 -36.88 -15.56
N ASN A 190 9.51 -38.16 -15.88
CA ASN A 190 8.66 -38.85 -16.87
C ASN A 190 7.17 -38.70 -16.55
N ASN A 191 6.38 -38.33 -17.55
CA ASN A 191 4.93 -38.12 -17.46
C ASN A 191 4.52 -37.03 -16.45
N ALA A 192 5.35 -36.00 -16.26
CA ALA A 192 5.01 -34.87 -15.40
C ALA A 192 3.71 -34.19 -15.86
N TYR A 193 2.79 -33.98 -14.93
CA TYR A 193 1.56 -33.26 -15.19
C TYR A 193 1.15 -32.42 -13.99
N VAL A 194 0.35 -31.40 -14.25
CA VAL A 194 -0.32 -30.62 -13.22
C VAL A 194 -1.69 -30.19 -13.71
N GLU A 195 -2.68 -30.29 -12.84
CA GLU A 195 -4.08 -29.97 -13.11
C GLU A 195 -4.66 -29.11 -11.98
N LEU A 196 -5.27 -28.00 -12.39
CA LEU A 196 -6.09 -27.15 -11.54
C LEU A 196 -7.55 -27.27 -11.96
N ARG A 197 -8.45 -27.39 -10.99
CA ARG A 197 -9.90 -27.30 -11.22
C ARG A 197 -10.51 -26.30 -10.28
N GLY A 198 -11.27 -25.37 -10.86
CA GLY A 198 -12.06 -24.41 -10.12
C GLY A 198 -13.12 -25.08 -9.24
N GLN A 199 -13.59 -24.32 -8.26
CA GLN A 199 -14.69 -24.73 -7.38
C GLN A 199 -15.39 -23.51 -6.77
N ASN A 200 -16.62 -23.68 -6.31
CA ASN A 200 -17.43 -22.60 -5.73
C ASN A 200 -17.93 -22.89 -4.30
N LYS A 201 -17.44 -23.94 -3.63
CA LYS A 201 -17.95 -24.30 -2.30
C LYS A 201 -17.46 -23.35 -1.21
N TYR A 202 -16.23 -22.88 -1.31
CA TYR A 202 -15.63 -21.98 -0.33
C TYR A 202 -15.81 -20.50 -0.70
N ALA A 203 -15.57 -20.16 -1.98
CA ALA A 203 -15.62 -18.81 -2.53
C ALA A 203 -16.34 -18.83 -3.88
N SER A 204 -17.09 -17.78 -4.23
CA SER A 204 -18.06 -17.82 -5.33
C SER A 204 -17.47 -17.54 -6.72
N LEU A 205 -16.29 -16.93 -6.80
CA LEU A 205 -15.68 -16.47 -8.06
C LEU A 205 -14.50 -17.34 -8.54
N LEU A 206 -14.38 -18.55 -7.98
CA LEU A 206 -13.26 -19.48 -8.23
C LEU A 206 -13.66 -20.74 -9.01
N ASP A 207 -14.91 -20.85 -9.48
CA ASP A 207 -15.38 -21.98 -10.29
C ASP A 207 -14.77 -21.98 -11.69
N THR A 208 -14.53 -20.78 -12.23
CA THR A 208 -13.97 -20.56 -13.56
C THR A 208 -13.02 -19.37 -13.57
N CYS A 209 -12.09 -19.34 -14.52
CA CYS A 209 -11.28 -18.18 -14.86
C CYS A 209 -11.36 -17.88 -16.36
N GLN A 210 -10.72 -16.80 -16.80
CA GLN A 210 -10.71 -16.36 -18.20
C GLN A 210 -9.40 -16.66 -18.91
N GLN A 211 -8.31 -16.74 -18.15
CA GLN A 211 -6.95 -17.00 -18.62
C GLN A 211 -6.28 -17.98 -17.67
N ALA A 212 -5.50 -18.91 -18.21
CA ALA A 212 -4.65 -19.77 -17.41
C ALA A 212 -3.26 -19.91 -18.04
N SER A 213 -2.22 -19.89 -17.20
CA SER A 213 -0.83 -19.94 -17.66
C SER A 213 -0.01 -20.91 -16.83
N ILE A 214 1.00 -21.54 -17.43
CA ILE A 214 2.08 -22.24 -16.72
C ILE A 214 3.41 -21.54 -17.04
N PHE A 215 4.22 -21.27 -16.01
CA PHE A 215 5.47 -20.50 -16.11
C PHE A 215 6.69 -21.41 -15.98
N PHE A 216 7.64 -21.26 -16.89
CA PHE A 216 8.86 -22.08 -16.94
C PHE A 216 10.04 -21.31 -17.53
N TYR A 217 11.25 -21.74 -17.21
CA TYR A 217 12.50 -21.25 -17.75
C TYR A 217 13.19 -22.43 -18.43
N ASN A 218 13.58 -22.28 -19.70
CA ASN A 218 14.14 -23.37 -20.48
C ASN A 218 15.44 -22.97 -21.19
N LYS A 219 16.43 -23.87 -21.13
CA LYS A 219 17.64 -23.82 -21.95
C LYS A 219 17.66 -24.86 -23.07
N GLY A 220 16.73 -25.82 -23.02
CA GLY A 220 16.46 -26.78 -24.08
C GLY A 220 15.05 -26.59 -24.63
N ALA A 221 14.71 -27.36 -25.66
CA ALA A 221 13.37 -27.37 -26.22
C ALA A 221 12.36 -27.92 -25.21
N VAL A 222 11.15 -27.35 -25.24
CA VAL A 222 10.03 -27.77 -24.39
C VAL A 222 8.82 -28.06 -25.27
N ASP A 223 8.16 -29.19 -25.03
CA ASP A 223 6.87 -29.55 -25.63
C ASP A 223 5.86 -29.76 -24.51
N LEU A 224 4.80 -28.94 -24.51
CA LEU A 224 3.72 -28.99 -23.54
C LEU A 224 2.39 -29.30 -24.23
N SER A 225 1.65 -30.24 -23.65
CA SER A 225 0.23 -30.42 -23.93
C SER A 225 -0.60 -29.64 -22.90
N VAL A 226 -1.67 -28.97 -23.34
CA VAL A 226 -2.69 -28.37 -22.46
C VAL A 226 -4.08 -28.90 -22.82
N ARG A 227 -4.91 -29.12 -21.80
CA ARG A 227 -6.32 -29.49 -21.97
C ARG A 227 -7.21 -28.66 -21.05
N ILE A 228 -8.15 -27.93 -21.66
CA ILE A 228 -9.14 -27.09 -20.97
C ILE A 228 -10.45 -27.86 -20.87
N ASN A 229 -11.09 -27.85 -19.69
CA ASN A 229 -12.41 -28.44 -19.45
C ASN A 229 -12.57 -29.90 -19.92
N ARG A 230 -11.48 -30.68 -19.92
CA ARG A 230 -11.41 -32.04 -20.47
C ARG A 230 -11.78 -32.16 -21.96
N GLY A 231 -11.68 -31.06 -22.70
CA GLY A 231 -11.87 -31.02 -24.16
C GLY A 231 -10.64 -31.53 -24.92
N GLU A 232 -10.41 -30.94 -26.09
CA GLU A 232 -9.28 -31.29 -26.95
C GLU A 232 -7.94 -30.90 -26.32
N THR A 233 -6.91 -31.65 -26.69
CA THR A 233 -5.53 -31.38 -26.29
C THR A 233 -4.88 -30.49 -27.32
N GLU A 234 -4.32 -29.37 -26.88
CA GLU A 234 -3.48 -28.49 -27.69
C GLU A 234 -2.01 -28.71 -27.30
N ASN A 235 -1.13 -28.90 -28.29
CA ASN A 235 0.31 -29.04 -28.07
C ASN A 235 1.02 -27.75 -28.50
N ARG A 236 1.99 -27.30 -27.72
CA ARG A 236 2.89 -26.20 -28.11
C ARG A 236 4.34 -26.53 -27.80
N GLN A 237 5.18 -26.20 -28.76
CA GLN A 237 6.63 -26.28 -28.64
C GLN A 237 7.19 -24.89 -28.35
N PHE A 238 8.23 -24.85 -27.52
CA PHE A 238 8.95 -23.65 -27.14
C PHE A 238 10.43 -23.89 -27.37
N GLU A 239 11.04 -22.98 -28.13
CA GLU A 239 12.47 -23.01 -28.40
C GLU A 239 13.27 -22.60 -27.16
N PRO A 240 14.55 -23.01 -27.07
CA PRO A 240 15.48 -22.51 -26.06
C PRO A 240 15.58 -20.98 -26.10
N ASP A 241 15.16 -20.32 -25.03
CA ASP A 241 15.19 -18.85 -24.95
C ASP A 241 16.14 -18.37 -23.84
N GLY A 242 16.34 -19.18 -22.79
CA GLY A 242 17.20 -18.79 -21.67
C GLY A 242 16.60 -17.68 -20.80
N HIS A 243 15.28 -17.43 -20.93
CA HIS A 243 14.46 -16.55 -20.10
C HIS A 243 13.18 -17.28 -19.64
N LEU A 244 12.46 -16.66 -18.70
CA LEU A 244 11.12 -17.10 -18.30
C LEU A 244 10.16 -17.01 -19.49
N GLN A 245 9.44 -18.09 -19.74
CA GLN A 245 8.36 -18.22 -20.72
C GLN A 245 7.07 -18.66 -20.02
N ALA A 246 5.95 -18.48 -20.73
CA ALA A 246 4.65 -18.97 -20.29
C ALA A 246 3.86 -19.59 -21.45
N MET A 247 3.22 -20.73 -21.18
CA MET A 247 2.17 -21.26 -22.05
C MET A 247 0.81 -20.78 -21.52
N GLN A 248 0.20 -19.85 -22.25
CA GLN A 248 -1.09 -19.26 -21.90
C GLN A 248 -2.24 -19.80 -22.76
N VAL A 249 -3.37 -20.04 -22.11
CA VAL A 249 -4.65 -20.34 -22.75
C VAL A 249 -5.75 -19.43 -22.22
N GLU A 250 -6.76 -19.18 -23.06
CA GLU A 250 -7.88 -18.29 -22.76
C GLU A 250 -9.22 -18.98 -23.01
N GLY A 251 -10.27 -18.47 -22.37
CA GLY A 251 -11.63 -18.97 -22.49
C GLY A 251 -12.31 -19.11 -21.13
N ARG A 252 -13.50 -19.72 -21.09
CA ARG A 252 -14.16 -20.04 -19.82
C ARG A 252 -13.56 -21.32 -19.23
N ILE A 253 -12.53 -21.18 -18.38
CA ILE A 253 -11.71 -22.30 -17.89
C ILE A 253 -12.19 -22.72 -16.50
N GLY A 254 -12.87 -23.87 -16.39
CA GLY A 254 -13.23 -24.51 -15.12
C GLY A 254 -12.22 -25.60 -14.69
N SER A 255 -11.46 -26.15 -15.64
CA SER A 255 -10.28 -26.97 -15.35
C SER A 255 -9.23 -26.79 -16.43
N VAL A 256 -7.96 -26.82 -16.04
CA VAL A 256 -6.83 -26.80 -16.96
C VAL A 256 -5.80 -27.81 -16.50
N ARG A 257 -5.29 -28.61 -17.45
CA ARG A 257 -4.25 -29.60 -17.22
C ARG A 257 -3.12 -29.39 -18.20
N TRP A 258 -1.90 -29.26 -17.69
CA TRP A 258 -0.68 -29.30 -18.49
C TRP A 258 0.01 -30.65 -18.30
N ILE A 259 0.57 -31.18 -19.39
CA ILE A 259 1.40 -32.37 -19.43
C ILE A 259 2.70 -31.98 -20.11
N VAL A 260 3.82 -32.36 -19.51
CA VAL A 260 5.15 -32.13 -20.06
C VAL A 260 5.50 -33.31 -20.96
N ASN A 261 5.54 -33.09 -22.26
CA ASN A 261 5.90 -34.10 -23.27
C ASN A 261 7.43 -34.19 -23.40
N GLN A 262 8.09 -33.03 -23.42
CA GLN A 262 9.55 -32.87 -23.45
C GLN A 262 9.93 -31.61 -22.65
N ALA A 263 11.00 -31.67 -21.86
CA ALA A 263 11.48 -30.52 -21.09
C ALA A 263 12.96 -30.66 -20.73
N ASP A 264 13.83 -30.40 -21.70
CA ASP A 264 15.27 -30.52 -21.50
C ASP A 264 15.81 -29.30 -20.75
N SER A 265 16.55 -29.53 -19.66
CA SER A 265 17.16 -28.46 -18.84
C SER A 265 16.18 -27.31 -18.49
N THR A 266 14.95 -27.69 -18.12
CA THR A 266 13.84 -26.76 -17.88
C THR A 266 13.43 -26.75 -16.41
N LEU A 267 13.13 -25.55 -15.90
CA LEU A 267 12.61 -25.30 -14.56
C LEU A 267 11.19 -24.75 -14.67
N PHE A 268 10.28 -25.27 -13.88
CA PHE A 268 8.93 -24.74 -13.76
C PHE A 268 8.78 -23.99 -12.44
N TYR A 269 7.90 -22.99 -12.40
CA TYR A 269 7.73 -22.13 -11.23
C TYR A 269 6.32 -22.13 -10.65
N GLY A 270 5.31 -22.34 -11.50
CA GLY A 270 3.92 -22.40 -11.08
C GLY A 270 2.97 -22.19 -12.24
N MET A 271 1.70 -22.05 -11.90
CA MET A 271 0.61 -21.75 -12.81
C MET A 271 -0.19 -20.56 -12.29
N ALA A 272 -1.01 -19.97 -13.13
CA ALA A 272 -2.03 -19.01 -12.70
C ALA A 272 -3.38 -19.31 -13.35
N MET A 273 -4.46 -19.02 -12.62
CA MET A 273 -5.84 -18.98 -13.13
C MET A 273 -6.42 -17.61 -12.80
N ASP A 274 -6.57 -16.76 -13.83
CA ASP A 274 -6.86 -15.34 -13.68
C ASP A 274 -8.10 -14.90 -14.47
N GLY A 275 -8.67 -13.76 -14.08
CA GLY A 275 -9.48 -12.94 -14.96
C GLY A 275 -8.61 -12.10 -15.91
N THR A 276 -9.22 -11.52 -16.93
CA THR A 276 -8.56 -10.56 -17.84
C THR A 276 -8.64 -9.12 -17.33
N GLN A 277 -9.58 -8.85 -16.42
CA GLN A 277 -9.81 -7.54 -15.80
C GLN A 277 -10.26 -7.71 -14.34
N GLY A 278 -10.22 -6.62 -13.57
CA GLY A 278 -10.63 -6.59 -12.17
C GLY A 278 -9.43 -6.73 -11.24
N ILE A 279 -9.51 -7.58 -10.23
CA ILE A 279 -8.42 -7.80 -9.27
C ILE A 279 -8.12 -9.28 -9.03
N ILE A 280 -6.86 -9.58 -8.75
CA ILE A 280 -6.40 -10.90 -8.32
C ILE A 280 -5.45 -10.79 -7.12
N VAL A 281 -5.47 -11.80 -6.26
CA VAL A 281 -4.59 -11.92 -5.08
C VAL A 281 -3.82 -13.23 -5.17
N ASP A 282 -2.51 -13.13 -5.37
CA ASP A 282 -1.61 -14.27 -5.39
C ASP A 282 -1.06 -14.56 -4.01
N ASN A 283 -0.99 -15.84 -3.67
CA ASN A 283 -0.56 -16.31 -2.37
C ASN A 283 0.80 -17.02 -2.47
N PHE A 284 1.83 -16.40 -1.90
CA PHE A 284 3.19 -16.93 -1.82
C PHE A 284 3.53 -17.30 -0.37
N SER A 285 2.85 -18.34 0.14
CA SER A 285 3.04 -18.86 1.49
C SER A 285 4.27 -19.74 1.61
N LEU A 286 5.14 -19.46 2.59
CA LEU A 286 6.25 -20.33 2.98
C LEU A 286 6.18 -20.59 4.49
N ARG A 287 5.71 -21.79 4.87
CA ARG A 287 5.64 -22.21 6.28
C ARG A 287 7.02 -22.12 6.93
N GLY A 288 7.07 -21.56 8.14
CA GLY A 288 8.31 -21.41 8.91
C GLY A 288 9.20 -20.27 8.44
N SER A 289 8.82 -19.52 7.40
CA SER A 289 9.64 -18.43 6.88
C SER A 289 9.59 -17.20 7.77
N SER A 290 10.73 -16.50 7.85
CA SER A 290 10.84 -15.15 8.41
C SER A 290 10.70 -14.06 7.36
N GLY A 291 10.61 -14.42 6.07
CA GLY A 291 10.63 -13.49 4.93
C GLY A 291 12.04 -13.11 4.47
N LEU A 292 13.09 -13.47 5.21
CA LEU A 292 14.47 -13.13 4.84
C LEU A 292 14.98 -13.85 3.58
N SER A 293 14.34 -14.95 3.17
CA SER A 293 14.66 -15.66 1.92
C SER A 293 14.28 -14.87 0.67
N LEU A 294 13.43 -13.84 0.78
CA LEU A 294 13.03 -13.01 -0.37
C LEU A 294 14.22 -12.27 -0.98
N ARG A 295 15.22 -11.89 -0.17
CA ARG A 295 16.45 -11.25 -0.65
C ARG A 295 17.35 -12.17 -1.48
N THR A 296 17.11 -13.48 -1.48
CA THR A 296 17.91 -14.46 -2.22
C THR A 296 17.29 -14.88 -3.54
N ILE A 297 16.07 -14.42 -3.85
CA ILE A 297 15.46 -14.67 -5.15
C ILE A 297 16.28 -13.93 -6.22
N PRO A 298 16.75 -14.58 -7.30
CA PRO A 298 17.49 -13.93 -8.36
C PRO A 298 16.72 -12.75 -8.96
N ALA A 299 17.35 -11.56 -9.01
CA ALA A 299 16.72 -10.35 -9.53
C ALA A 299 16.24 -10.53 -10.98
N SER A 300 16.98 -11.27 -11.81
CA SER A 300 16.60 -11.57 -13.19
C SER A 300 15.25 -12.29 -13.26
N ILE A 301 15.06 -13.33 -12.45
CA ILE A 301 13.81 -14.09 -12.40
C ILE A 301 12.64 -13.21 -11.92
N ILE A 302 12.85 -12.36 -10.90
CA ILE A 302 11.77 -11.46 -10.44
C ILE A 302 11.39 -10.47 -11.54
N LYS A 303 12.37 -9.89 -12.24
CA LYS A 303 12.12 -8.93 -13.32
C LYS A 303 11.40 -9.58 -14.50
N GLU A 304 11.82 -10.76 -14.92
CA GLU A 304 11.13 -11.52 -15.99
C GLU A 304 9.70 -11.90 -15.57
N PHE A 305 9.47 -12.25 -14.30
CA PHE A 305 8.12 -12.41 -13.77
C PHE A 305 7.35 -11.09 -13.76
N ASN A 306 7.98 -9.97 -13.44
CA ASN A 306 7.34 -8.65 -13.44
C ASN A 306 6.87 -8.25 -14.85
N ASP A 307 7.63 -8.60 -15.89
CA ASP A 307 7.27 -8.32 -17.28
C ASP A 307 6.01 -9.08 -17.70
N GLN A 308 5.85 -10.33 -17.25
CA GLN A 308 4.68 -11.16 -17.57
C GLN A 308 3.52 -11.00 -16.58
N ARG A 309 3.81 -10.67 -15.34
CA ARG A 309 2.89 -10.63 -14.21
C ARG A 309 3.23 -9.48 -13.26
N PRO A 310 3.01 -8.23 -13.67
CA PRO A 310 3.31 -7.08 -12.84
C PRO A 310 2.35 -7.01 -11.65
N TYR A 311 2.90 -6.73 -10.46
CA TYR A 311 2.11 -6.47 -9.25
C TYR A 311 1.92 -4.97 -9.02
N ASP A 312 0.74 -4.61 -8.53
CA ASP A 312 0.38 -3.24 -8.16
C ASP A 312 0.48 -3.03 -6.64
N LEU A 313 0.40 -4.12 -5.87
CA LEU A 313 0.63 -4.15 -4.43
C LEU A 313 1.40 -5.41 -4.03
N VAL A 314 2.47 -5.24 -3.26
CA VAL A 314 3.18 -6.32 -2.60
C VAL A 314 2.92 -6.23 -1.10
N ILE A 315 2.28 -7.26 -0.56
CA ILE A 315 1.99 -7.41 0.86
C ILE A 315 3.02 -8.37 1.48
N LEU A 316 3.68 -7.94 2.55
CA LEU A 316 4.60 -8.75 3.33
C LEU A 316 3.96 -9.07 4.68
N GLN A 317 3.70 -10.34 4.97
CA GLN A 317 3.11 -10.81 6.21
C GLN A 317 4.06 -11.84 6.85
N TYR A 318 4.89 -11.40 7.78
CA TYR A 318 5.84 -12.26 8.47
C TYR A 318 5.93 -11.90 9.95
N GLY A 319 6.58 -12.76 10.73
CA GLY A 319 7.05 -12.44 12.08
C GLY A 319 6.71 -13.50 13.11
N LEU A 320 5.78 -14.41 12.83
CA LEU A 320 5.41 -15.49 13.77
C LEU A 320 6.60 -16.39 14.10
N ASN A 321 7.43 -16.68 13.09
CA ASN A 321 8.63 -17.51 13.21
C ASN A 321 9.85 -16.73 13.74
N VAL A 322 9.70 -15.43 14.03
CA VAL A 322 10.75 -14.55 14.55
C VAL A 322 10.48 -14.17 16.01
N ALA A 323 9.20 -14.02 16.38
CA ALA A 323 8.79 -13.75 17.74
C ALA A 323 9.21 -14.88 18.70
N THR A 324 9.82 -14.52 19.82
CA THR A 324 10.22 -15.46 20.89
C THR A 324 9.89 -14.88 22.26
N GLN A 325 9.77 -15.73 23.29
CA GLN A 325 9.42 -15.30 24.65
C GLN A 325 10.43 -14.31 25.26
N ARG A 326 11.71 -14.44 24.88
CA ARG A 326 12.81 -13.56 25.34
C ARG A 326 13.25 -12.56 24.27
N GLY A 327 12.46 -12.38 23.21
CA GLY A 327 12.81 -11.52 22.09
C GLY A 327 12.70 -10.04 22.45
N TYR A 328 13.83 -9.34 22.56
CA TYR A 328 13.87 -7.89 22.79
C TYR A 328 14.64 -7.14 21.71
N ASN A 329 15.65 -7.77 21.10
CA ASN A 329 16.42 -7.20 20.00
C ASN A 329 16.12 -7.96 18.70
N TYR A 330 15.69 -7.23 17.69
CA TYR A 330 15.41 -7.74 16.34
C TYR A 330 16.21 -7.01 15.26
N ASP A 331 17.37 -6.44 15.59
CA ASP A 331 18.18 -5.61 14.68
C ASP A 331 18.62 -6.40 13.42
N ASN A 332 19.03 -7.66 13.60
CA ASN A 332 19.42 -8.53 12.49
C ASN A 332 18.24 -8.87 11.59
N TYR A 333 17.06 -9.03 12.18
CA TYR A 333 15.82 -9.24 11.43
C TYR A 333 15.45 -7.99 10.64
N GLN A 334 15.48 -6.81 11.27
CA GLN A 334 15.25 -5.52 10.61
C GLN A 334 16.21 -5.34 9.44
N LYS A 335 17.52 -5.45 9.64
CA LYS A 335 18.52 -5.35 8.55
C LYS A 335 18.20 -6.31 7.41
N GLY A 336 17.88 -7.56 7.73
CA GLY A 336 17.56 -8.56 6.73
C GLY A 336 16.29 -8.25 5.92
N LEU A 337 15.23 -7.81 6.58
CA LEU A 337 13.96 -7.51 5.94
C LEU A 337 14.04 -6.20 5.13
N LEU A 338 14.79 -5.21 5.60
CA LEU A 338 15.11 -4.01 4.81
C LEU A 338 15.83 -4.36 3.50
N THR A 339 16.82 -5.26 3.54
CA THR A 339 17.45 -5.76 2.31
C THR A 339 16.45 -6.45 1.39
N ALA A 340 15.54 -7.25 1.93
CA ALA A 340 14.51 -7.93 1.14
C ALA A 340 13.53 -6.93 0.50
N ILE A 341 13.04 -5.94 1.26
CA ILE A 341 12.14 -4.89 0.76
C ILE A 341 12.83 -4.08 -0.33
N LYS A 342 14.08 -3.65 -0.11
CA LYS A 342 14.87 -2.94 -1.12
C LYS A 342 14.98 -3.74 -2.41
N HIS A 343 15.36 -5.02 -2.31
CA HIS A 343 15.48 -5.93 -3.45
C HIS A 343 14.16 -6.06 -4.23
N LEU A 344 13.04 -6.22 -3.52
CA LEU A 344 11.72 -6.30 -4.16
C LEU A 344 11.30 -4.95 -4.78
N LYS A 345 11.58 -3.81 -4.14
CA LYS A 345 11.29 -2.48 -4.72
C LYS A 345 12.04 -2.26 -6.03
N GLU A 346 13.29 -2.72 -6.12
CA GLU A 346 14.10 -2.65 -7.34
C GLU A 346 13.59 -3.55 -8.46
N CYS A 347 12.96 -4.69 -8.12
CA CYS A 347 12.45 -5.64 -9.10
C CYS A 347 10.98 -5.42 -9.49
N PHE A 348 10.20 -4.76 -8.62
CA PHE A 348 8.80 -4.37 -8.86
C PHE A 348 8.64 -2.84 -8.82
N PRO A 349 9.26 -2.09 -9.73
CA PRO A 349 9.36 -0.63 -9.64
C PRO A 349 8.01 0.10 -9.72
N GLN A 350 6.93 -0.55 -10.14
CA GLN A 350 5.58 0.02 -10.17
C GLN A 350 4.73 -0.26 -8.91
N ALA A 351 5.08 -1.27 -8.11
CA ALA A 351 4.21 -1.75 -7.04
C ALA A 351 4.23 -0.86 -5.77
N GLY A 352 3.08 -0.68 -5.15
CA GLY A 352 3.01 -0.27 -3.74
C GLY A 352 3.43 -1.39 -2.80
N PHE A 353 3.85 -1.06 -1.59
CA PHE A 353 4.27 -2.04 -0.59
C PHE A 353 3.54 -1.82 0.73
N LEU A 354 3.06 -2.91 1.32
CA LEU A 354 2.38 -2.94 2.60
C LEU A 354 2.98 -4.02 3.49
N LEU A 355 3.53 -3.63 4.65
CA LEU A 355 3.99 -4.54 5.68
C LEU A 355 2.89 -4.75 6.73
N LEU A 356 2.49 -6.00 6.89
CA LEU A 356 1.59 -6.44 7.95
C LEU A 356 2.48 -6.80 9.15
N SER A 357 2.18 -6.23 10.32
CA SER A 357 2.84 -6.65 11.54
C SER A 357 2.59 -8.13 11.81
N VAL A 358 3.44 -8.73 12.65
CA VAL A 358 3.11 -10.00 13.29
C VAL A 358 1.76 -9.86 14.00
N GLY A 359 0.93 -10.90 13.89
CA GLY A 359 -0.29 -11.01 14.68
C GLY A 359 0.00 -11.37 16.14
N ASP A 360 -1.03 -11.46 16.96
CA ASP A 360 -0.86 -11.96 18.32
C ASP A 360 -0.48 -13.45 18.34
N ARG A 361 0.32 -13.80 19.34
CA ARG A 361 0.74 -15.17 19.63
C ARG A 361 0.84 -15.30 21.12
N ASP A 362 0.03 -16.17 21.69
CA ASP A 362 0.03 -16.38 23.13
C ASP A 362 0.94 -17.54 23.51
N TYR A 363 1.45 -17.51 24.73
CA TYR A 363 2.14 -18.62 25.36
C TYR A 363 1.57 -18.89 26.74
N LYS A 364 1.73 -20.11 27.23
CA LYS A 364 1.44 -20.46 28.61
C LYS A 364 2.63 -20.09 29.50
N THR A 365 2.39 -19.30 30.53
CA THR A 365 3.39 -19.00 31.57
C THR A 365 3.68 -20.23 32.42
N ASP A 366 4.70 -20.15 33.28
CA ASP A 366 5.02 -21.19 34.27
C ASP A 366 3.87 -21.44 35.25
N THR A 367 2.97 -20.46 35.45
CA THR A 367 1.76 -20.56 36.26
C THR A 367 0.54 -21.10 35.48
N GLY A 368 0.70 -21.40 34.20
CA GLY A 368 -0.36 -21.92 33.32
C GLY A 368 -1.29 -20.85 32.72
N GLU A 369 -1.03 -19.57 32.96
CA GLU A 369 -1.82 -18.46 32.43
C GLU A 369 -1.46 -18.19 30.95
N LEU A 370 -2.44 -17.87 30.13
CA LEU A 370 -2.21 -17.49 28.73
C LEU A 370 -1.96 -15.98 28.63
N ARG A 371 -0.86 -15.61 27.97
CA ARG A 371 -0.50 -14.20 27.74
C ARG A 371 0.14 -14.03 26.37
N THR A 372 -0.02 -12.84 25.78
CA THR A 372 0.73 -12.42 24.59
C THR A 372 2.22 -12.60 24.83
N MET A 373 2.88 -13.27 23.89
CA MET A 373 4.31 -13.49 23.92
C MET A 373 5.04 -12.14 23.92
N PRO A 374 5.91 -11.83 24.90
CA PRO A 374 6.54 -10.51 25.03
C PRO A 374 7.27 -10.05 23.77
N GLY A 375 7.92 -10.97 23.05
CA GLY A 375 8.61 -10.64 21.80
C GLY A 375 7.72 -10.15 20.66
N VAL A 376 6.41 -10.44 20.67
CA VAL A 376 5.45 -9.93 19.68
C VAL A 376 5.42 -8.40 19.72
N LYS A 377 5.24 -7.81 20.91
CA LYS A 377 5.15 -6.34 21.07
C LYS A 377 6.43 -5.64 20.62
N ASN A 378 7.59 -6.21 20.97
CA ASN A 378 8.88 -5.67 20.53
C ASN A 378 9.00 -5.78 19.00
N LEU A 379 8.68 -6.94 18.42
CA LEU A 379 8.77 -7.16 16.98
C LEU A 379 7.88 -6.20 16.18
N ILE A 380 6.67 -5.88 16.65
CA ILE A 380 5.77 -4.91 16.00
C ILE A 380 6.46 -3.55 15.85
N ARG A 381 7.13 -3.06 16.91
CA ARG A 381 7.86 -1.78 16.85
C ARG A 381 8.99 -1.81 15.82
N TYR A 382 9.71 -2.92 15.76
CA TYR A 382 10.72 -3.15 14.73
C TYR A 382 10.11 -3.18 13.32
N GLN A 383 8.96 -3.81 13.14
CA GLN A 383 8.26 -3.87 11.84
C GLN A 383 7.74 -2.50 11.41
N GLN A 384 7.21 -1.70 12.33
CA GLN A 384 6.82 -0.32 12.06
C GLN A 384 8.03 0.53 11.64
N ASN A 385 9.17 0.40 12.35
CA ASN A 385 10.42 1.04 11.96
C ASN A 385 10.93 0.59 10.57
N ILE A 386 10.82 -0.70 10.25
CA ILE A 386 11.17 -1.24 8.92
C ILE A 386 10.31 -0.58 7.84
N ALA A 387 9.00 -0.42 8.09
CA ALA A 387 8.10 0.22 7.15
C ALA A 387 8.46 1.70 6.94
N ALA A 388 8.72 2.42 8.03
CA ALA A 388 9.13 3.82 8.01
C ALA A 388 10.49 4.02 7.28
N GLU A 389 11.51 3.24 7.63
CA GLU A 389 12.85 3.31 6.99
C GLU A 389 12.81 2.91 5.50
N SER A 390 11.91 2.00 5.13
CA SER A 390 11.74 1.61 3.73
C SER A 390 10.84 2.55 2.92
N GLY A 391 10.16 3.51 3.56
CA GLY A 391 9.16 4.37 2.94
C GLY A 391 7.98 3.58 2.35
N ILE A 392 7.46 2.59 3.09
CA ILE A 392 6.32 1.75 2.68
C ILE A 392 5.18 1.86 3.69
N ALA A 393 4.01 1.35 3.34
CA ALA A 393 2.86 1.34 4.24
C ALA A 393 2.96 0.23 5.29
N PHE A 394 2.32 0.45 6.44
CA PHE A 394 2.27 -0.46 7.58
C PHE A 394 0.84 -0.67 8.05
N TRP A 395 0.48 -1.92 8.36
CA TRP A 395 -0.77 -2.24 9.04
C TRP A 395 -0.52 -3.10 10.27
N ASN A 396 -0.95 -2.60 11.43
CA ASN A 396 -0.77 -3.29 12.69
C ASN A 396 -1.83 -4.39 12.86
N MET A 397 -1.52 -5.59 12.36
CA MET A 397 -2.39 -6.76 12.45
C MET A 397 -2.67 -7.14 13.91
N PHE A 398 -1.70 -6.98 14.81
CA PHE A 398 -1.88 -7.28 16.24
C PHE A 398 -2.98 -6.42 16.87
N GLU A 399 -2.97 -5.11 16.64
CA GLU A 399 -4.03 -4.23 17.13
C GLU A 399 -5.36 -4.54 16.44
N ALA A 400 -5.35 -4.80 15.12
CA ALA A 400 -6.55 -5.19 14.39
C ALA A 400 -7.18 -6.49 14.94
N MET A 401 -6.37 -7.46 15.37
CA MET A 401 -6.82 -8.69 16.03
C MET A 401 -7.50 -8.44 17.39
N GLY A 402 -7.30 -7.26 17.99
CA GLY A 402 -7.80 -6.91 19.33
C GLY A 402 -6.71 -6.84 20.40
N GLY A 403 -5.44 -6.76 20.00
CA GLY A 403 -4.30 -6.53 20.87
C GLY A 403 -4.01 -7.72 21.79
N GLU A 404 -3.70 -7.42 23.06
CA GLU A 404 -3.24 -8.41 24.03
C GLU A 404 -4.26 -9.55 24.29
N GLY A 405 -3.76 -10.78 24.25
CA GLY A 405 -4.53 -12.01 24.43
C GLY A 405 -5.60 -12.23 23.37
N SER A 406 -5.50 -11.54 22.23
CA SER A 406 -6.44 -11.71 21.12
C SER A 406 -6.33 -13.10 20.53
N MET A 407 -5.13 -13.70 20.50
CA MET A 407 -4.97 -15.06 20.01
C MET A 407 -5.74 -16.07 20.88
N ALA A 408 -5.62 -16.03 22.21
CA ALA A 408 -6.42 -16.87 23.10
C ALA A 408 -7.93 -16.62 22.92
N LYS A 409 -8.36 -15.37 22.73
CA LYS A 409 -9.77 -15.06 22.42
C LYS A 409 -10.21 -15.75 21.12
N LEU A 410 -9.39 -15.75 20.07
CA LEU A 410 -9.67 -16.45 18.81
C LEU A 410 -9.73 -17.98 18.99
N VAL A 411 -8.83 -18.55 19.80
CA VAL A 411 -8.83 -20.00 20.12
C VAL A 411 -10.11 -20.40 20.84
N HIS A 412 -10.53 -19.60 21.83
CA HIS A 412 -11.70 -19.89 22.68
C HIS A 412 -13.03 -19.38 22.12
N ALA A 413 -13.02 -18.71 20.97
CA ALA A 413 -14.23 -18.32 20.26
C ALA A 413 -15.10 -19.54 19.92
N LYS A 414 -16.42 -19.32 19.78
CA LYS A 414 -17.39 -20.35 19.39
C LYS A 414 -18.14 -19.90 18.13
N PRO A 415 -17.85 -20.46 16.95
CA PRO A 415 -16.83 -21.49 16.68
C PRO A 415 -15.39 -20.94 16.78
N SER A 416 -14.43 -21.83 17.03
CA SER A 416 -13.02 -21.45 17.17
C SER A 416 -12.43 -20.91 15.87
N MET A 417 -11.62 -19.86 16.00
CA MET A 417 -10.97 -19.13 14.89
C MET A 417 -9.45 -19.37 14.83
N ALA A 418 -8.86 -20.03 15.83
CA ALA A 418 -7.45 -20.37 15.87
C ALA A 418 -7.22 -21.76 16.50
N ASN A 419 -6.05 -22.35 16.27
CA ASN A 419 -5.68 -23.65 16.78
C ASN A 419 -5.25 -23.58 18.25
N TYR A 420 -5.41 -24.68 18.99
CA TYR A 420 -5.03 -24.78 20.41
C TYR A 420 -3.51 -24.70 20.69
N ASP A 421 -2.70 -24.44 19.66
CA ASP A 421 -1.28 -24.07 19.80
C ASP A 421 -1.08 -22.57 20.11
N TYR A 422 -2.17 -21.80 20.17
CA TYR A 422 -2.19 -20.36 20.46
C TYR A 422 -1.24 -19.56 19.57
N THR A 423 -1.02 -20.05 18.36
CA THR A 423 -0.14 -19.45 17.36
C THR A 423 -0.84 -19.36 16.02
N HIS A 424 -1.46 -20.44 15.53
CA HIS A 424 -1.97 -20.50 14.16
C HIS A 424 -3.47 -20.24 14.07
N ILE A 425 -3.88 -19.30 13.22
CA ILE A 425 -5.28 -19.11 12.86
C ILE A 425 -5.78 -20.25 11.96
N ASN A 426 -7.07 -20.56 12.02
CA ASN A 426 -7.74 -21.44 11.05
C ASN A 426 -8.50 -20.61 10.00
N PHE A 427 -9.14 -21.25 9.01
CA PHE A 427 -9.88 -20.55 7.95
C PHE A 427 -10.93 -19.53 8.46
N ARG A 428 -11.55 -19.75 9.63
CA ARG A 428 -12.49 -18.76 10.22
C ARG A 428 -11.75 -17.53 10.75
N GLY A 429 -10.62 -17.73 11.41
CA GLY A 429 -9.75 -16.63 11.84
C GLY A 429 -9.15 -15.88 10.66
N GLY A 430 -8.69 -16.61 9.64
CA GLY A 430 -8.22 -16.04 8.38
C GLY A 430 -9.28 -15.15 7.72
N LYS A 431 -10.52 -15.63 7.61
CA LYS A 431 -11.68 -14.85 7.14
C LYS A 431 -11.92 -13.59 7.98
N HIS A 432 -11.87 -13.70 9.30
CA HIS A 432 -12.06 -12.56 10.19
C HIS A 432 -11.01 -11.47 9.96
N LEU A 433 -9.72 -11.84 9.94
CA LEU A 433 -8.63 -10.89 9.73
C LEU A 433 -8.59 -10.33 8.31
N ALA A 434 -8.93 -11.15 7.30
CA ALA A 434 -9.08 -10.70 5.93
C ALA A 434 -10.17 -9.63 5.80
N GLY A 435 -11.27 -9.77 6.57
CA GLY A 435 -12.33 -8.76 6.63
C GLY A 435 -11.84 -7.43 7.17
N LEU A 436 -11.06 -7.46 8.25
CA LEU A 436 -10.47 -6.25 8.83
C LEU A 436 -9.51 -5.56 7.85
N LEU A 437 -8.64 -6.31 7.18
CA LEU A 437 -7.75 -5.74 6.17
C LEU A 437 -8.53 -5.18 4.98
N TYR A 438 -9.54 -5.90 4.49
CA TYR A 438 -10.39 -5.45 3.38
C TYR A 438 -11.05 -4.11 3.66
N GLU A 439 -11.70 -3.96 4.82
CA GLU A 439 -12.33 -2.70 5.23
C GLU A 439 -11.30 -1.57 5.33
N THR A 440 -10.10 -1.87 5.84
CA THR A 440 -9.02 -0.90 5.95
C THR A 440 -8.50 -0.45 4.58
N LEU A 441 -8.35 -1.38 3.63
CA LEU A 441 -7.94 -1.07 2.25
C LEU A 441 -8.98 -0.20 1.53
N LEU A 442 -10.27 -0.50 1.69
CA LEU A 442 -11.34 0.31 1.11
C LEU A 442 -11.42 1.71 1.73
N TYR A 443 -11.24 1.78 3.05
CA TYR A 443 -11.23 3.07 3.74
C TYR A 443 -10.01 3.91 3.33
N GLY A 444 -8.84 3.30 3.17
CA GLY A 444 -7.67 3.98 2.64
C GLY A 444 -7.88 4.49 1.20
N LYS A 445 -8.59 3.73 0.35
CA LYS A 445 -9.00 4.19 -0.99
C LYS A 445 -9.94 5.40 -0.91
N GLU A 446 -10.90 5.40 0.02
CA GLU A 446 -11.78 6.55 0.25
C GLU A 446 -11.00 7.81 0.66
N GLN A 447 -10.03 7.68 1.58
CA GLN A 447 -9.18 8.82 1.98
C GLN A 447 -8.33 9.32 0.80
N TYR A 448 -7.76 8.41 0.02
CA TYR A 448 -7.02 8.73 -1.20
C TYR A 448 -7.86 9.56 -2.19
N ASP A 449 -9.11 9.18 -2.42
CA ASP A 449 -10.02 9.91 -3.32
C ASP A 449 -10.37 11.29 -2.77
N ARG A 450 -10.63 11.39 -1.47
CA ARG A 450 -10.89 12.66 -0.78
C ARG A 450 -9.69 13.59 -0.87
N ARG A 451 -8.48 13.07 -0.67
CA ARG A 451 -7.24 13.83 -0.79
C ARG A 451 -7.02 14.34 -2.20
N ARG A 452 -7.21 13.51 -3.23
CA ARG A 452 -7.13 13.94 -4.63
C ARG A 452 -8.18 15.00 -4.99
N ALA A 453 -9.42 14.80 -4.55
CA ALA A 453 -10.48 15.78 -4.77
C ALA A 453 -10.20 17.09 -4.01
N TYR A 454 -9.56 17.01 -2.85
CA TYR A 454 -9.06 18.18 -2.13
C TYR A 454 -7.99 18.86 -2.94
N GLU A 455 -6.88 18.19 -3.30
CA GLU A 455 -5.72 18.74 -4.00
C GLU A 455 -6.05 19.35 -5.38
N ASN A 456 -7.04 18.80 -6.09
CA ASN A 456 -7.47 19.31 -7.42
C ASN A 456 -8.47 20.48 -7.37
N LYS A 457 -8.98 20.86 -6.19
CA LYS A 457 -9.73 22.11 -5.98
C LYS A 457 -8.78 23.26 -5.75
#